data_AF-A0A1V5AUB4-F1
#
_entry.id   AF-A0A1V5AUB4-F1
#
_cell.length_a   1.000
_cell.length_b   1.000
_cell.length_c   1.000
_cell.angle_alpha   90.00
_cell.angle_beta   90.00
_cell.angle_gamma   90.00
#
_symmetry.space_group_name_H-M   'P 1'
#
loop_
_entity.id
_entity.type
_entity.pdbx_description
1 polymer ?
#
loop_
_entity_poly.entity_id
_entity_poly.type
_entity_poly.pdbx_seq_one_letter_code
_entity_poly.pdbx_strand_id
1 'polypeptide(L)'
;MALDAVVESILATSKDKVAQINGEADQEVAKILNEARERAAEIKSRKESEVGHMVEAIERREISSANLEVKRSELNVHKDLLEKARTKLLEKLQNLPKKDNEAMLKKLLEPHDLKEMKVFSNKRDEAFISSLASKYGGNLDIIGGAVVESNDGALRYDLTYETLAREVFNNRMKEVSRILFG
;
A
#
# COMPACT_ATOMS: atom_id res chain seq x y z
N MET A 1 -13.23 -96.56 35.55
CA MET A 1 -12.31 -96.13 36.63
C MET A 1 -11.01 -95.53 36.09
N ALA A 2 -10.13 -96.28 35.43
CA ALA A 2 -8.90 -95.71 34.87
C ALA A 2 -9.16 -94.76 33.68
N LEU A 3 -10.14 -95.08 32.81
CA LEU A 3 -10.50 -94.21 31.68
C LEU A 3 -11.16 -92.89 32.12
N ASP A 4 -12.03 -92.93 33.14
CA ASP A 4 -12.75 -91.75 33.62
C ASP A 4 -11.80 -90.71 34.21
N ALA A 5 -10.79 -91.14 34.96
CA ALA A 5 -9.74 -90.26 35.49
C ALA A 5 -8.89 -89.63 34.37
N VAL A 6 -8.64 -90.35 33.27
CA VAL A 6 -7.94 -89.82 32.10
C VAL A 6 -8.80 -88.75 31.41
N VAL A 7 -10.10 -88.99 31.21
CA VAL A 7 -11.02 -88.02 30.61
C VAL A 7 -11.13 -86.75 31.47
N GLU A 8 -11.19 -86.90 32.79
CA GLU A 8 -11.29 -85.79 33.73
C GLU A 8 -10.00 -84.95 33.76
N SER A 9 -8.83 -85.59 33.70
CA SER A 9 -7.54 -84.89 33.57
C SER A 9 -7.41 -84.13 32.25
N ILE A 10 -7.91 -84.69 31.13
CA ILE A 10 -7.92 -84.04 29.82
C ILE A 10 -8.85 -82.82 29.83
N LEU A 11 -10.02 -82.94 30.46
CA LEU A 11 -10.98 -81.83 30.61
C LEU A 11 -10.43 -80.70 31.48
N ALA A 12 -9.78 -81.02 32.60
CA ALA A 12 -9.13 -80.03 33.46
C ALA A 12 -8.02 -79.29 32.70
N THR A 13 -7.12 -80.03 32.06
CA THR A 13 -6.01 -79.46 31.26
C THR A 13 -6.54 -78.60 30.09
N SER A 14 -7.66 -79.00 29.50
CA SER A 14 -8.30 -78.23 28.41
C SER A 14 -8.93 -76.94 28.92
N LYS A 15 -9.59 -76.97 30.09
CA LYS A 15 -10.15 -75.77 30.73
C LYS A 15 -9.05 -74.78 31.12
N ASP A 16 -7.95 -75.27 31.67
CA ASP A 16 -6.80 -74.43 32.03
C ASP A 16 -6.17 -73.77 30.79
N LYS A 17 -6.03 -74.51 29.68
CA LYS A 17 -5.58 -73.95 28.41
C LYS A 17 -6.54 -72.89 27.84
N VAL A 18 -7.84 -73.13 27.90
CA VAL A 18 -8.83 -72.13 27.46
C VAL A 18 -8.78 -70.88 28.32
N ALA A 19 -8.66 -71.03 29.64
CA ALA A 19 -8.52 -69.92 30.57
C ALA A 19 -7.23 -69.12 30.31
N GLN A 20 -6.12 -69.80 30.03
CA GLN A 20 -4.85 -69.16 29.67
C GLN A 20 -4.97 -68.38 28.36
N ILE A 21 -5.53 -68.99 27.31
CA ILE A 21 -5.71 -68.34 26.00
C ILE A 21 -6.61 -67.10 26.13
N ASN A 22 -7.71 -67.19 26.88
CA ASN A 22 -8.60 -66.05 27.09
C ASN A 22 -7.90 -64.94 27.89
N GLY A 23 -7.12 -65.29 28.92
CA GLY A 23 -6.35 -64.32 29.69
C GLY A 23 -5.28 -63.61 28.86
N GLU A 24 -4.58 -64.35 27.99
CA GLU A 24 -3.62 -63.78 27.04
C GLU A 24 -4.31 -62.87 26.02
N ALA A 25 -5.46 -63.30 25.48
CA ALA A 25 -6.25 -62.50 24.54
C ALA A 25 -6.79 -61.20 25.18
N ASP A 26 -7.29 -61.26 26.42
CA ASP A 26 -7.78 -60.08 27.15
C ASP A 26 -6.65 -59.08 27.42
N GLN A 27 -5.45 -59.56 27.76
CA GLN A 27 -4.27 -58.72 27.92
C GLN A 27 -3.85 -58.06 26.60
N GLU A 28 -3.88 -58.80 25.49
CA GLU A 28 -3.54 -58.28 24.18
C GLU A 28 -4.56 -57.25 23.69
N VAL A 29 -5.85 -57.49 23.90
CA VAL A 29 -6.94 -56.53 23.63
C VAL A 29 -6.75 -55.26 24.45
N ALA A 30 -6.48 -55.38 25.76
CA ALA A 30 -6.25 -54.22 26.63
C ALA A 30 -5.04 -53.41 26.17
N LYS A 31 -3.96 -54.08 25.74
CA LYS A 31 -2.76 -53.42 25.21
C LYS A 31 -3.07 -52.66 23.92
N ILE A 32 -3.74 -53.29 22.95
CA ILE A 32 -4.11 -52.64 21.68
C ILE A 32 -4.99 -51.42 21.93
N LEU A 33 -5.97 -51.52 22.85
CA LEU A 33 -6.86 -50.41 23.18
C LEU A 33 -6.11 -49.25 23.85
N ASN A 34 -5.17 -49.54 24.75
CA ASN A 34 -4.35 -48.50 25.38
C ASN A 34 -3.44 -47.81 24.36
N GLU A 35 -2.75 -48.56 23.50
CA GLU A 35 -1.92 -48.00 22.42
C GLU A 35 -2.74 -47.16 21.43
N ALA A 36 -3.98 -47.58 21.13
CA ALA A 36 -4.88 -46.81 20.28
C ALA A 36 -5.33 -45.50 20.96
N ARG A 37 -5.61 -45.54 22.27
CA ARG A 37 -5.99 -44.35 23.06
C ARG A 37 -4.84 -43.37 23.19
N GLU A 38 -3.63 -43.84 23.46
CA GLU A 38 -2.43 -43.00 23.54
C GLU A 38 -2.16 -42.31 22.20
N ARG A 39 -2.19 -43.06 21.09
CA ARG A 39 -2.06 -42.49 19.74
C ARG A 39 -3.15 -41.46 19.45
N ALA A 40 -4.40 -41.73 19.82
CA ALA A 40 -5.49 -40.78 19.63
C ALA A 40 -5.28 -39.50 20.45
N ALA A 41 -4.81 -39.61 21.70
CA ALA A 41 -4.50 -38.47 22.55
C ALA A 41 -3.34 -37.64 22.00
N GLU A 42 -2.28 -38.29 21.52
CA GLU A 42 -1.13 -37.64 20.90
C GLU A 42 -1.52 -36.89 19.63
N ILE A 43 -2.30 -37.52 18.73
CA ILE A 43 -2.81 -36.88 17.52
C ILE A 43 -3.66 -35.66 17.88
N LYS A 44 -4.55 -35.79 18.88
CA LYS A 44 -5.41 -34.69 19.32
C LYS A 44 -4.58 -33.52 19.85
N SER A 45 -3.66 -33.76 20.78
CA SER A 45 -2.79 -32.74 21.36
C SER A 45 -1.96 -32.02 20.30
N ARG A 46 -1.36 -32.78 19.37
CA ARG A 46 -0.61 -32.20 18.25
C ARG A 46 -1.50 -31.32 17.37
N LYS A 47 -2.72 -31.79 17.04
CA LYS A 47 -3.66 -31.02 16.22
C LYS A 47 -4.18 -29.77 16.92
N GLU A 48 -4.43 -29.82 18.22
CA GLU A 48 -4.81 -28.64 19.01
C GLU A 48 -3.70 -27.58 19.02
N SER A 49 -2.44 -27.99 19.19
CA SER A 49 -1.28 -27.10 19.10
C SER A 49 -1.11 -26.50 17.70
N GLU A 50 -1.20 -27.32 16.64
CA GLU A 50 -1.16 -26.86 15.25
C GLU A 50 -2.26 -25.82 14.97
N VAL A 51 -3.50 -26.07 15.44
CA VAL A 51 -4.62 -25.13 15.29
C VAL A 51 -4.36 -23.84 16.05
N GLY A 52 -3.85 -23.90 17.29
CA GLY A 52 -3.49 -22.71 18.05
C GLY A 52 -2.48 -21.83 17.30
N HIS A 53 -1.41 -22.43 16.78
CA HIS A 53 -0.42 -21.71 15.99
C HIS A 53 -0.99 -21.13 14.68
N MET A 54 -1.88 -21.86 14.01
CA MET A 54 -2.55 -21.37 12.79
C MET A 54 -3.47 -20.19 13.09
N VAL A 55 -4.24 -20.22 14.18
CA VAL A 55 -5.13 -19.12 14.58
C VAL A 55 -4.31 -17.86 14.85
N GLU A 56 -3.24 -17.95 15.65
CA GLU A 56 -2.37 -16.78 15.89
C GLU A 56 -1.73 -16.25 14.59
N ALA A 57 -1.34 -17.14 13.67
CA ALA A 57 -0.77 -16.73 12.39
C ALA A 57 -1.80 -15.99 11.52
N ILE A 58 -3.05 -16.48 11.49
CA ILE A 58 -4.16 -15.83 10.79
C ILE A 58 -4.43 -14.46 11.42
N GLU A 59 -4.59 -14.38 12.75
CA GLU A 59 -4.84 -13.12 13.44
C GLU A 59 -3.75 -12.07 13.16
N ARG A 60 -2.47 -12.46 13.27
CA ARG A 60 -1.35 -11.58 12.94
C ARG A 60 -1.41 -11.08 11.50
N ARG A 61 -1.77 -11.96 10.55
CA ARG A 61 -1.90 -11.60 9.14
C ARG A 61 -3.07 -10.65 8.90
N GLU A 62 -4.23 -10.93 9.48
CA GLU A 62 -5.42 -10.08 9.31
C GLU A 62 -5.20 -8.70 9.92
N ILE A 63 -4.61 -8.60 11.12
CA ILE A 63 -4.26 -7.32 11.75
C ILE A 63 -3.27 -6.54 10.87
N SER A 64 -2.23 -7.22 10.35
CA SER A 64 -1.25 -6.58 9.48
C SER A 64 -1.89 -6.07 8.17
N SER A 65 -2.78 -6.87 7.58
CA SER A 65 -3.54 -6.50 6.38
C SER A 65 -4.45 -5.30 6.64
N ALA A 66 -5.21 -5.31 7.74
CA ALA A 66 -6.08 -4.21 8.13
C ALA A 66 -5.29 -2.92 8.37
N ASN A 67 -4.17 -2.98 9.09
CA ASN A 67 -3.30 -1.83 9.31
C ASN A 67 -2.77 -1.23 8.00
N LEU A 68 -2.39 -2.10 7.06
CA LEU A 68 -1.91 -1.69 5.75
C LEU A 68 -3.02 -1.05 4.91
N GLU A 69 -4.24 -1.57 4.99
CA GLU A 69 -5.41 -0.99 4.33
C GLU A 69 -5.76 0.39 4.89
N VAL A 70 -5.75 0.55 6.22
CA VAL A 70 -5.95 1.85 6.88
C VAL A 70 -4.89 2.84 6.42
N LYS A 71 -3.61 2.44 6.41
CA LYS A 71 -2.53 3.34 5.97
C LYS A 71 -2.67 3.72 4.49
N ARG A 72 -3.09 2.80 3.63
CA ARG A 72 -3.37 3.10 2.22
C ARG A 72 -4.52 4.08 2.08
N SER A 73 -5.61 3.88 2.80
CA SER A 73 -6.77 4.78 2.79
C SER A 73 -6.38 6.19 3.24
N GLU A 74 -5.64 6.32 4.34
CA GLU A 74 -5.12 7.59 4.84
C GLU A 74 -4.25 8.31 3.79
N LEU A 75 -3.29 7.60 3.18
CA LEU A 75 -2.43 8.17 2.14
C LEU A 75 -3.21 8.61 0.89
N ASN A 76 -4.24 7.87 0.51
CA ASN A 76 -5.11 8.26 -0.60
C ASN A 76 -5.87 9.55 -0.28
N VAL A 77 -6.43 9.68 0.92
CA VAL A 77 -7.09 10.92 1.37
C VAL A 77 -6.11 12.08 1.39
N HIS A 78 -4.88 11.87 1.87
CA HIS A 78 -3.85 12.91 1.86
C HIS A 78 -3.50 13.37 0.44
N LYS A 79 -3.35 12.42 -0.49
CA LYS A 79 -3.12 12.72 -1.91
C LYS A 79 -4.26 13.54 -2.49
N ASP A 80 -5.51 13.15 -2.25
CA ASP A 80 -6.68 13.86 -2.76
C ASP A 80 -6.78 15.28 -2.22
N LEU A 81 -6.43 15.49 -0.94
CA LEU A 81 -6.41 16.82 -0.34
C LEU A 81 -5.30 17.70 -0.92
N LEU A 82 -4.12 17.13 -1.18
CA LEU A 82 -3.03 17.83 -1.86
C LEU A 82 -3.40 18.23 -3.30
N GLU A 83 -4.01 17.32 -4.05
CA GLU A 83 -4.49 17.62 -5.40
C GLU A 83 -5.57 18.71 -5.38
N LYS A 84 -6.53 18.65 -4.44
CA LYS A 84 -7.53 19.73 -4.26
C LYS A 84 -6.87 21.08 -3.95
N ALA A 85 -5.84 21.10 -3.10
CA ALA A 85 -5.10 22.33 -2.80
C ALA A 85 -4.39 22.86 -4.04
N ARG A 86 -3.79 21.97 -4.85
CA ARG A 86 -3.15 22.31 -6.12
C ARG A 86 -4.15 22.88 -7.13
N THR A 87 -5.30 22.24 -7.32
CA THR A 87 -6.35 22.74 -8.21
C THR A 87 -6.83 24.12 -7.79
N LYS A 88 -7.08 24.33 -6.48
CA LYS A 88 -7.46 25.65 -5.95
C LYS A 88 -6.39 26.72 -6.15
N LEU A 89 -5.10 26.35 -6.07
CA LEU A 89 -4.02 27.29 -6.37
C LEU A 89 -4.07 27.69 -7.85
N LEU A 90 -4.17 26.72 -8.77
CA LEU A 90 -4.22 26.98 -10.20
C LEU A 90 -5.46 27.80 -10.59
N GLU A 91 -6.63 27.52 -10.01
CA GLU A 91 -7.85 28.31 -10.20
C GLU A 91 -7.67 29.76 -9.73
N LYS A 92 -6.98 29.97 -8.60
CA LYS A 92 -6.66 31.33 -8.12
C LYS A 92 -5.69 32.05 -9.05
N LEU A 93 -4.68 31.35 -9.57
CA LEU A 93 -3.72 31.89 -10.54
C LEU A 93 -4.41 32.24 -11.87
N GLN A 94 -5.32 31.39 -12.33
CA GLN A 94 -6.14 31.65 -13.52
C GLN A 94 -6.99 32.91 -13.35
N ASN A 95 -7.57 33.11 -12.18
CA ASN A 95 -8.48 34.22 -11.88
C ASN A 95 -7.78 35.44 -11.25
N LEU A 96 -6.45 35.54 -11.37
CA LEU A 96 -5.71 36.70 -10.87
C LEU A 96 -6.20 38.00 -11.52
N PRO A 97 -6.36 39.09 -10.74
CA PRO A 97 -6.61 40.41 -11.30
C PRO A 97 -5.50 40.81 -12.27
N LYS A 98 -5.87 41.45 -13.39
CA LYS A 98 -4.94 41.84 -14.46
C LYS A 98 -3.72 42.60 -13.94
N LYS A 99 -3.91 43.55 -13.03
CA LYS A 99 -2.83 44.36 -12.43
C LYS A 99 -1.80 43.53 -11.68
N ASP A 100 -2.25 42.54 -10.91
CA ASP A 100 -1.37 41.68 -10.12
C ASP A 100 -0.65 40.68 -11.02
N ASN A 101 -1.34 40.17 -12.05
CA ASN A 101 -0.79 39.29 -13.08
C ASN A 101 0.35 39.98 -13.85
N GLU A 102 0.14 41.22 -14.29
CA GLU A 102 1.13 42.03 -14.99
C GLU A 102 2.37 42.31 -14.12
N ALA A 103 2.17 42.64 -12.83
CA ALA A 103 3.26 42.85 -11.89
C ALA A 103 4.09 41.58 -11.66
N MET A 104 3.43 40.41 -11.61
CA MET A 104 4.09 39.12 -11.46
C MET A 104 4.86 38.72 -12.72
N LEU A 105 4.26 38.88 -13.91
CA LEU A 105 4.93 38.65 -15.19
C LEU A 105 6.17 39.53 -15.37
N LYS A 106 6.09 40.81 -14.98
CA LYS A 106 7.23 41.73 -15.04
C LYS A 106 8.41 41.22 -14.21
N LYS A 107 8.16 40.77 -12.97
CA LYS A 107 9.20 40.21 -12.09
C LYS A 107 9.78 38.89 -12.60
N LEU A 108 8.94 38.04 -13.22
CA LEU A 108 9.39 36.77 -13.79
C LEU A 108 10.30 36.98 -15.00
N LEU A 109 10.05 38.02 -15.79
CA LEU A 109 10.79 38.30 -17.02
C LEU A 109 11.98 39.25 -16.84
N GLU A 110 12.05 39.98 -15.74
CA GLU A 110 13.15 40.91 -15.40
C GLU A 110 14.57 40.29 -15.48
N PRO A 111 14.79 39.02 -15.07
CA PRO A 111 16.11 38.38 -15.17
C PRO A 111 16.53 37.96 -16.59
N HIS A 112 15.62 38.00 -17.56
CA HIS A 112 15.85 37.49 -18.92
C HIS A 112 16.04 38.62 -19.93
N ASP A 113 16.93 38.45 -20.89
CA ASP A 113 17.12 39.45 -21.96
C ASP A 113 16.03 39.34 -23.03
N LEU A 114 14.94 40.09 -22.81
CA LEU A 114 13.76 40.10 -23.69
C LEU A 114 14.02 40.73 -25.08
N LYS A 115 15.18 41.36 -25.30
CA LYS A 115 15.53 41.94 -26.62
C LYS A 115 16.05 40.88 -27.58
N GLU A 116 16.76 39.89 -27.05
CA GLU A 116 17.36 38.81 -27.82
C GLU A 116 16.57 37.50 -27.76
N MET A 117 15.56 37.40 -26.89
CA MET A 117 14.74 36.20 -26.73
C MET A 117 13.30 36.38 -27.22
N LYS A 118 12.69 35.29 -27.69
CA LYS A 118 11.27 35.21 -28.03
C LYS A 118 10.46 34.86 -26.79
N VAL A 119 9.36 35.56 -26.57
CA VAL A 119 8.47 35.31 -25.41
C VAL A 119 7.11 34.84 -25.88
N PHE A 120 6.62 33.75 -25.31
CA PHE A 120 5.29 33.20 -25.55
C PHE A 120 4.43 33.34 -24.29
N SER A 121 3.13 33.59 -24.45
CA SER A 121 2.20 33.74 -23.33
C SER A 121 0.82 33.19 -23.68
N ASN A 122 -0.14 33.25 -22.74
CA ASN A 122 -1.54 33.06 -23.12
C ASN A 122 -2.07 34.26 -23.94
N LYS A 123 -3.29 34.13 -24.47
CA LYS A 123 -3.98 35.20 -25.23
C LYS A 123 -4.35 36.41 -24.37
N ARG A 124 -4.58 36.22 -23.07
CA ARG A 124 -4.98 37.30 -22.15
C ARG A 124 -3.84 38.29 -21.90
N ASP A 125 -2.61 37.78 -21.86
CA ASP A 125 -1.43 38.52 -21.44
C ASP A 125 -0.59 39.00 -22.65
N GLU A 126 -0.99 38.62 -23.87
CA GLU A 126 -0.34 39.00 -25.14
C GLU A 126 -0.09 40.50 -25.26
N ALA A 127 -1.10 41.33 -24.97
CA ALA A 127 -0.98 42.78 -25.09
C ALA A 127 0.07 43.36 -24.13
N PHE A 128 0.20 42.79 -22.94
CA PHE A 128 1.20 43.21 -21.96
C PHE A 128 2.60 42.70 -22.33
N ILE A 129 2.72 41.44 -22.73
CA ILE A 129 4.00 40.83 -23.10
C ILE A 129 4.58 41.48 -24.35
N SER A 130 3.75 41.81 -25.34
CA SER A 130 4.17 42.53 -26.56
C SER A 130 4.67 43.94 -26.28
N SER A 131 4.28 44.54 -25.13
CA SER A 131 4.80 45.84 -24.69
C SER A 131 6.17 45.74 -24.01
N LEU A 132 6.54 44.54 -23.53
CA LEU A 132 7.80 44.29 -22.80
C LEU A 132 8.87 43.64 -23.67
N ALA A 133 8.48 42.74 -24.57
CA ALA A 133 9.38 42.00 -25.44
C ALA A 133 9.18 42.40 -26.90
N SER A 134 10.26 42.78 -27.59
CA SER A 134 10.21 43.15 -29.00
C SER A 134 9.89 41.98 -29.93
N LYS A 135 10.16 40.75 -29.47
CA LYS A 135 9.93 39.51 -30.24
C LYS A 135 8.89 38.63 -29.53
N TYR A 136 7.63 38.82 -29.87
CA TYR A 136 6.56 37.93 -29.39
C TYR A 136 6.53 36.65 -30.22
N GLY A 137 6.62 35.50 -29.54
CA GLY A 137 6.66 34.17 -30.16
C GLY A 137 5.27 33.62 -30.52
N GLY A 138 4.21 34.17 -29.91
CA GLY A 138 2.82 33.74 -30.13
C GLY A 138 2.14 33.23 -28.86
N ASN A 139 0.91 32.77 -29.01
CA ASN A 139 0.11 32.30 -27.90
C ASN A 139 0.29 30.80 -27.63
N LEU A 140 0.32 30.42 -26.36
CA LEU A 140 0.28 29.05 -25.88
C LEU A 140 -1.00 28.80 -25.07
N ASP A 141 -1.45 27.56 -25.05
CA ASP A 141 -2.57 27.12 -24.20
C ASP A 141 -2.06 26.86 -22.77
N ILE A 142 -1.91 27.95 -22.01
CA ILE A 142 -1.42 27.97 -20.63
C ILE A 142 -2.32 28.87 -19.79
N ILE A 143 -2.42 28.56 -18.49
CA ILE A 143 -3.22 29.34 -17.53
C ILE A 143 -2.66 30.76 -17.40
N GLY A 144 -1.33 30.89 -17.35
CA GLY A 144 -0.61 32.14 -17.24
C GLY A 144 0.89 31.94 -17.13
N GLY A 145 1.63 33.04 -17.00
CA GLY A 145 3.09 33.01 -17.07
C GLY A 145 3.59 33.18 -18.51
N ALA A 146 4.85 32.84 -18.72
CA ALA A 146 5.50 33.01 -20.01
C ALA A 146 6.51 31.89 -20.27
N VAL A 147 6.76 31.62 -21.55
CA VAL A 147 7.87 30.77 -21.98
C VAL A 147 8.85 31.65 -22.74
N VAL A 148 10.13 31.60 -22.35
CA VAL A 148 11.19 32.38 -22.98
C VAL A 148 12.07 31.43 -23.79
N GLU A 149 12.26 31.71 -25.07
CA GLU A 149 13.05 30.89 -25.99
C GLU A 149 14.12 31.75 -26.66
N SER A 150 15.35 31.25 -26.80
CA SER A 150 16.40 31.93 -27.55
C SER A 150 16.09 31.98 -29.05
N ASN A 151 16.67 32.94 -29.79
CA ASN A 151 16.40 33.10 -31.23
C ASN A 151 16.76 31.85 -32.06
N ASP A 152 17.77 31.10 -31.61
CA ASP A 152 18.27 29.86 -32.21
C ASP A 152 17.52 28.60 -31.73
N GLY A 153 16.59 28.73 -30.77
CA GLY A 153 15.83 27.63 -30.19
C GLY A 153 16.65 26.71 -29.27
N ALA A 154 17.91 27.04 -28.99
CA ALA A 154 18.80 26.21 -28.18
C ALA A 154 18.46 26.25 -26.67
N LEU A 155 17.89 27.36 -26.19
CA LEU A 155 17.53 27.57 -24.79
C LEU A 155 16.04 27.90 -24.67
N ARG A 156 15.36 27.15 -23.80
CA ARG A 156 13.95 27.37 -23.48
C ARG A 156 13.75 27.36 -21.97
N TYR A 157 13.25 28.46 -21.44
CA TYR A 157 12.86 28.62 -20.05
C TYR A 157 11.35 28.58 -19.94
N ASP A 158 10.84 27.57 -19.23
CA ASP A 158 9.42 27.45 -18.92
C ASP A 158 9.11 28.17 -17.60
N LEU A 159 8.57 29.38 -17.70
CA LEU A 159 8.14 30.22 -16.56
C LEU A 159 6.61 30.26 -16.49
N THR A 160 5.94 29.19 -16.93
CA THR A 160 4.49 29.04 -16.78
C THR A 160 4.12 28.93 -15.31
N TYR A 161 2.93 29.40 -14.98
CA TYR A 161 2.42 29.34 -13.61
C TYR A 161 2.25 27.89 -13.13
N GLU A 162 1.95 26.97 -14.03
CA GLU A 162 1.87 25.54 -13.78
C GLU A 162 3.21 24.95 -13.37
N THR A 163 4.29 25.32 -14.07
CA THR A 163 5.65 24.84 -13.77
C THR A 163 6.15 25.44 -12.46
N LEU A 164 6.01 26.75 -12.27
CA LEU A 164 6.39 27.42 -11.03
C LEU A 164 5.59 26.92 -9.81
N ALA A 165 4.27 26.75 -9.95
CA ALA A 165 3.44 26.19 -8.89
C ALA A 165 3.89 24.77 -8.52
N ARG A 166 4.22 23.94 -9.52
CA ARG A 166 4.73 22.58 -9.29
C ARG A 166 6.05 22.60 -8.53
N GLU A 167 6.98 23.47 -8.90
CA GLU A 167 8.26 23.61 -8.19
C GLU A 167 8.08 24.04 -6.74
N VAL A 168 7.25 25.06 -6.50
CA VAL A 168 6.93 25.52 -5.14
C VAL A 168 6.29 24.40 -4.32
N PHE A 169 5.33 23.68 -4.89
CA PHE A 169 4.69 22.54 -4.22
C PHE A 169 5.69 21.43 -3.89
N ASN A 170 6.58 21.06 -4.82
CA ASN A 170 7.59 20.03 -4.58
C ASN A 170 8.58 20.45 -3.50
N ASN A 171 9.03 21.70 -3.53
CA ASN A 171 10.00 22.23 -2.57
C ASN A 171 9.41 22.44 -1.18
N ARG A 172 8.11 22.78 -1.09
CA ARG A 172 7.40 23.07 0.16
C ARG A 172 6.48 21.93 0.60
N MET A 173 6.56 20.74 -0.01
CA MET A 173 5.65 19.63 0.26
C MET A 173 5.63 19.25 1.75
N LYS A 174 6.79 19.25 2.42
CA LYS A 174 6.88 18.97 3.87
C LYS A 174 6.11 19.98 4.71
N GLU A 175 6.19 21.26 4.36
CA GLU A 175 5.49 22.34 5.08
C GLU A 175 3.99 22.28 4.83
N VAL A 176 3.59 22.06 3.57
CA VAL A 176 2.17 21.89 3.19
C VAL A 176 1.57 20.68 3.90
N SER A 177 2.29 19.55 3.93
CA SER A 177 1.86 18.34 4.63
C SER A 177 1.69 18.59 6.13
N ARG A 178 2.62 19.32 6.77
CA ARG A 178 2.50 19.66 8.19
C ARG A 178 1.28 20.54 8.47
N ILE A 179 1.01 21.52 7.62
CA ILE A 179 -0.15 22.42 7.79
C ILE A 179 -1.47 21.66 7.63
N LEU A 180 -1.55 20.74 6.66
CA LEU A 180 -2.79 20.04 6.33
C LEU A 180 -3.08 18.85 7.24
N PHE A 181 -2.04 18.15 7.70
CA PHE A 181 -2.20 16.86 8.38
C PHE A 181 -1.66 16.83 9.82
N GLY A 182 -0.93 17.87 10.25
CA GLY A 182 -0.29 17.95 11.58
C GLY A 182 1.15 17.48 11.58
#